data_AF-A0A9P6ME96-F1
#
_entry.id   AF-A0A9P6ME96-F1
#
_cell.length_a   1.000
_cell.length_b   1.000
_cell.length_c   1.000
_cell.angle_alpha   90.00
_cell.angle_beta   90.00
_cell.angle_gamma   90.00
#
_symmetry.space_group_name_H-M   'P 1'
#
loop_
_entity.id
_entity.type
_entity.pdbx_description
1 polymer ?
#
loop_
_entity_poly.entity_id
_entity_poly.type
_entity_poly.pdbx_seq_one_letter_code
_entity_poly.pdbx_strand_id
1 'polypeptide(L)'
;MAVSNNILFIALDTMHLLRIDLDRAQEVEDIEIPRKLSEGRIYKMFFDPTGRHLIITTETGDNYYLFAKWKKAKLLTRIRGIVIESIAWNRSTDRPPDSSTREFLIGTKNGLIFEAELEPTAELFKKEERCFKQVYSLGSNMPISGLRMEQFPASLRKYVVIAVTPTRIYQFIGSVTPNNASGMIGASEDKAIFENLFSKYEVNPGFSELPGDLPYSELHFFSPYQDLQYQGVAKTFAWLTGAGIYHGNLVFGSQNIGDSVIDTPQLLPYPATRQESDMSAAEIPIAIALTEFHLILLYKKRVRAVNQLNDQIVFDELIPLWSLFELVVTKEDRDVWTLYLEKKQYDMALQYTKNAAQRDRVLTLQANHHFSQGRFTLSAKYFAQSTAPFEEVALKFVEQDERDALRTYLLTKVDKLKKV
;
A
#
# COMPACT_ATOMS: atom_id res chain seq x y z
N MET A 1 -5.24 18.11 0.99
CA MET A 1 -4.21 17.91 2.02
C MET A 1 -3.32 16.76 1.60
N ALA A 2 -2.04 16.75 1.98
CA ALA A 2 -1.12 15.63 1.77
C ALA A 2 -0.14 15.54 2.94
N VAL A 3 0.22 14.32 3.36
CA VAL A 3 1.18 14.06 4.44
C VAL A 3 2.20 13.05 3.96
N SER A 4 3.48 13.29 4.24
CA SER A 4 4.57 12.35 4.02
C SER A 4 5.76 12.71 4.89
N ASN A 5 6.44 11.72 5.47
CA ASN A 5 7.65 11.90 6.27
C ASN A 5 7.54 13.03 7.33
N ASN A 6 6.48 13.01 8.14
CA ASN A 6 6.13 14.02 9.14
C ASN A 6 5.91 15.46 8.61
N ILE A 7 5.86 15.68 7.30
CA ILE A 7 5.51 16.97 6.72
C ILE A 7 4.06 16.95 6.23
N LEU A 8 3.28 17.94 6.65
CA LEU A 8 1.89 18.16 6.27
C LEU A 8 1.77 19.36 5.34
N PHE A 9 1.09 19.17 4.21
CA PHE A 9 0.66 20.23 3.31
C PHE A 9 -0.86 20.38 3.31
N ILE A 10 -1.34 21.59 3.57
CA ILE A 10 -2.74 21.99 3.43
C ILE A 10 -2.83 23.02 2.31
N ALA A 11 -3.64 22.74 1.30
CA ALA A 11 -3.93 23.69 0.23
C ALA A 11 -5.15 24.52 0.58
N LEU A 12 -5.04 25.84 0.42
CA LEU A 12 -6.13 26.79 0.59
C LEU A 12 -6.76 27.13 -0.77
N ASP A 13 -8.02 27.54 -0.77
CA ASP A 13 -8.73 28.04 -1.96
C ASP A 13 -8.12 29.32 -2.54
N THR A 14 -7.33 30.03 -1.73
CA THR A 14 -6.56 31.21 -2.09
C THR A 14 -5.30 30.92 -2.92
N MET A 15 -5.02 29.67 -3.31
CA MET A 15 -3.78 29.23 -3.99
C MET A 15 -2.52 29.38 -3.11
N HIS A 16 -2.71 29.28 -1.80
CA HIS A 16 -1.63 29.19 -0.82
C HIS A 16 -1.49 27.76 -0.30
N LEU A 17 -0.27 27.38 0.05
CA LEU A 17 0.04 26.11 0.69
C LEU A 17 0.57 26.38 2.09
N LEU A 18 -0.07 25.81 3.10
CA LEU A 18 0.47 25.74 4.45
C LEU A 18 1.33 24.49 4.56
N ARG A 19 2.62 24.65 4.82
CA ARG A 19 3.56 23.59 5.12
C ARG A 19 3.83 23.56 6.62
N ILE A 20 3.62 22.40 7.23
CA ILE A 20 3.76 22.18 8.66
C ILE A 20 4.66 20.97 8.88
N ASP A 21 5.75 21.15 9.62
CA ASP A 21 6.51 20.04 10.18
C ASP A 21 5.79 19.56 11.43
N LEU A 22 5.34 18.31 11.47
CA LEU A 22 4.54 17.78 12.57
C LEU A 22 5.36 17.65 13.87
N ASP A 23 6.69 17.55 13.79
CA ASP A 23 7.57 17.62 14.96
C ASP A 23 7.71 19.05 15.50
N ARG A 24 7.34 20.05 14.69
CA ARG A 24 7.37 21.48 15.02
C ARG A 24 6.09 22.18 14.59
N ALA A 25 4.94 21.64 14.98
CA ALA A 25 3.63 22.07 14.46
C ALA A 25 3.27 23.55 14.68
N GLN A 26 4.01 24.26 15.54
CA GLN A 26 3.88 25.71 15.77
C GLN A 26 4.46 26.54 14.61
N GLU A 27 5.40 25.98 13.84
CA GLU A 27 6.06 26.61 12.70
C GLU A 27 5.27 26.32 11.42
N VAL A 28 4.31 27.19 11.11
CA VAL A 28 3.54 27.11 9.87
C VAL A 28 4.17 28.00 8.82
N GLU A 29 4.58 27.40 7.71
CA GLU A 29 5.08 28.13 6.56
C GLU A 29 4.00 28.31 5.50
N ASP A 30 3.78 29.56 5.10
CA ASP A 30 2.87 29.92 4.02
C ASP A 30 3.65 30.08 2.70
N ILE A 31 3.28 29.28 1.70
CA ILE A 31 3.93 29.22 0.39
C ILE A 31 2.93 29.64 -0.69
N GLU A 32 3.26 30.71 -1.39
CA GLU A 32 2.49 31.22 -2.53
C GLU A 32 2.67 30.31 -3.76
N ILE A 33 1.55 29.91 -4.38
CA ILE A 33 1.55 29.37 -5.74
C ILE A 33 1.35 30.55 -6.71
N PRO A 34 2.29 30.80 -7.64
CA PRO A 34 2.17 31.91 -8.57
C PRO A 34 0.92 31.76 -9.45
N ARG A 35 0.05 32.77 -9.39
CA ARG A 35 -1.26 32.79 -10.04
C ARG A 35 -1.24 33.50 -11.39
N LYS A 36 -1.93 32.96 -12.38
CA LYS A 36 -2.50 33.69 -13.52
C LYS A 36 -4.02 33.74 -13.40
N LEU A 37 -4.62 34.84 -13.85
CA LEU A 37 -6.06 35.10 -13.76
C LEU A 37 -6.94 34.02 -14.43
N SER A 38 -6.37 33.19 -15.32
CA SER A 38 -7.04 32.13 -16.07
C SER A 38 -6.92 30.72 -15.45
N GLU A 39 -6.18 30.55 -14.36
CA GLU A 39 -5.89 29.23 -13.78
C GLU A 39 -7.05 28.76 -12.87
N GLY A 40 -7.41 27.46 -12.98
CA GLY A 40 -8.46 26.83 -12.18
C GLY A 40 -8.06 26.60 -10.72
N ARG A 41 -9.00 26.09 -9.89
CA ARG A 41 -8.71 25.78 -8.48
C ARG A 41 -7.75 24.61 -8.35
N ILE A 42 -7.04 24.53 -7.22
CA ILE A 42 -6.26 23.33 -6.86
C ILE A 42 -7.20 22.13 -6.85
N TYR A 43 -6.84 21.10 -7.62
CA TYR A 43 -7.60 19.86 -7.73
C TYR A 43 -7.01 18.77 -6.85
N LYS A 44 -5.71 18.45 -7.02
CA LYS A 44 -5.01 17.41 -6.24
C LYS A 44 -3.58 17.83 -5.90
N MET A 45 -3.05 17.22 -4.85
CA MET A 45 -1.65 17.32 -4.45
C MET A 45 -1.06 15.92 -4.33
N PHE A 46 0.15 15.74 -4.86
CA PHE A 46 0.90 14.49 -4.81
C PHE A 46 2.23 14.76 -4.15
N PHE A 47 2.38 14.23 -2.94
CA PHE A 47 3.59 14.40 -2.14
C PHE A 47 4.40 13.12 -2.19
N ASP A 48 5.70 13.24 -2.46
CA ASP A 48 6.54 12.07 -2.62
C ASP A 48 6.85 11.38 -1.26
N PRO A 49 7.19 10.08 -1.26
CA PRO A 49 7.45 9.34 -0.03
C PRO A 49 8.63 9.87 0.81
N THR A 50 9.55 10.65 0.23
CA THR A 50 10.67 11.27 0.98
C THR A 50 10.26 12.56 1.70
N GLY A 51 9.10 13.11 1.37
CA GLY A 51 8.61 14.38 1.92
C GLY A 51 9.34 15.61 1.37
N ARG A 52 9.91 15.52 0.16
CA ARG A 52 10.74 16.59 -0.43
C ARG A 52 10.18 17.22 -1.69
N HIS A 53 9.31 16.53 -2.40
CA HIS A 53 8.84 16.87 -3.72
C HIS A 53 7.32 16.83 -3.74
N LEU A 54 6.70 18.00 -3.93
CA LEU A 54 5.26 18.15 -4.02
C LEU A 54 4.88 18.58 -5.43
N ILE A 55 3.95 17.85 -6.04
CA ILE A 55 3.30 18.22 -7.30
C ILE A 55 1.87 18.66 -6.99
N ILE A 56 1.47 19.82 -7.50
CA ILE A 56 0.11 20.34 -7.39
C ILE A 56 -0.50 20.41 -8.79
N THR A 57 -1.72 19.92 -8.96
CA THR A 57 -2.47 20.01 -10.22
C THR A 57 -3.77 20.79 -10.00
N THR A 58 -4.18 21.57 -10.99
CA THR A 58 -5.43 22.34 -10.98
C THR A 58 -6.51 21.65 -11.82
N GLU A 59 -7.76 22.09 -11.68
CA GLU A 59 -8.90 21.61 -12.49
C GLU A 59 -8.68 21.81 -14.01
N THR A 60 -7.82 22.77 -14.40
CA THR A 60 -7.49 23.11 -15.79
C THR A 60 -6.21 22.44 -16.31
N GLY A 61 -5.51 21.67 -15.48
CA GLY A 61 -4.26 20.99 -15.86
C GLY A 61 -3.04 21.91 -15.88
N ASP A 62 -3.08 23.04 -15.15
CA ASP A 62 -1.86 23.74 -14.74
C ASP A 62 -1.23 22.99 -13.57
N ASN A 63 0.04 22.64 -13.72
CA ASN A 63 0.78 21.77 -12.81
C ASN A 63 1.98 22.50 -12.23
N TYR A 64 2.16 22.43 -10.91
CA TYR A 64 3.23 23.11 -10.19
C TYR A 64 4.09 22.11 -9.44
N TYR A 65 5.35 22.46 -9.28
CA TYR A 65 6.33 21.71 -8.53
C TYR A 65 6.91 22.56 -7.41
N LEU A 66 6.90 22.01 -6.19
CA LEU A 66 7.50 22.59 -5.01
C LEU A 66 8.52 21.60 -4.43
N PHE A 67 9.77 22.03 -4.37
CA PHE A 67 10.84 21.31 -3.69
C PHE A 67 10.98 21.80 -2.24
N ALA A 68 11.35 20.92 -1.30
CA ALA A 68 11.42 21.21 0.13
C ALA A 68 12.16 22.51 0.49
N LYS A 69 13.24 22.85 -0.21
CA LYS A 69 14.04 24.05 0.10
C LYS A 69 13.47 25.34 -0.51
N TRP A 70 12.44 25.25 -1.34
CA TRP A 70 11.86 26.40 -2.03
C TRP A 70 10.75 27.06 -1.22
N LYS A 71 10.60 28.37 -1.43
CA LYS A 71 9.56 29.23 -0.83
C LYS A 71 8.47 29.63 -1.83
N LYS A 72 8.57 29.13 -3.07
CA LYS A 72 7.60 29.36 -4.15
C LYS A 72 7.52 28.11 -5.02
N ALA A 73 6.31 27.75 -5.42
CA ALA A 73 6.11 26.68 -6.40
C ALA A 73 6.45 27.19 -7.82
N LYS A 74 6.95 26.31 -8.69
CA LYS A 74 7.25 26.62 -10.09
C LYS A 74 6.29 25.91 -11.03
N LEU A 75 5.87 26.58 -12.09
CA LEU A 75 4.97 26.01 -13.10
C LEU A 75 5.72 25.02 -14.01
N LEU A 76 5.19 23.82 -14.16
CA LEU A 76 5.68 22.77 -15.04
C LEU A 76 5.12 22.96 -16.46
N THR A 77 5.85 23.68 -17.29
CA THR A 77 5.41 24.05 -18.64
C THR A 77 5.25 22.87 -19.61
N ARG A 78 6.02 21.77 -19.44
CA ARG A 78 5.92 20.59 -20.32
C ARG A 78 4.67 19.75 -20.07
N ILE A 79 4.06 19.90 -18.88
CA ILE A 79 2.92 19.11 -18.42
C ILE A 79 1.63 19.96 -18.44
N ARG A 80 1.62 21.14 -19.09
CA ARG A 80 0.43 22.00 -19.13
C ARG A 80 -0.72 21.34 -19.90
N GLY A 81 -1.94 21.52 -19.38
CA GLY A 81 -3.18 21.01 -19.98
C GLY A 81 -3.48 19.56 -19.63
N ILE A 82 -2.63 18.94 -18.80
CA ILE A 82 -2.79 17.56 -18.35
C ILE A 82 -3.31 17.59 -16.91
N VAL A 83 -4.55 17.11 -16.73
CA VAL A 83 -5.14 16.93 -15.41
C VAL A 83 -4.64 15.60 -14.84
N ILE A 84 -3.83 15.68 -13.78
CA ILE A 84 -3.23 14.52 -13.13
C ILE A 84 -4.25 13.92 -12.16
N GLU A 85 -4.53 12.62 -12.31
CA GLU A 85 -5.45 11.89 -11.44
C GLU A 85 -4.73 11.07 -10.37
N SER A 86 -3.57 10.52 -10.72
CA SER A 86 -2.75 9.67 -9.84
C SER A 86 -1.26 9.77 -10.19
N ILE A 87 -0.41 9.50 -9.20
CA ILE A 87 1.04 9.40 -9.37
C ILE A 87 1.53 8.12 -8.71
N ALA A 88 2.35 7.34 -9.43
CA ALA A 88 3.14 6.27 -8.85
C ALA A 88 4.59 6.74 -8.71
N TRP A 89 5.01 6.98 -7.47
CA TRP A 89 6.40 7.31 -7.14
C TRP A 89 7.28 6.05 -7.20
N ASN A 90 8.47 6.17 -7.79
CA ASN A 90 9.46 5.10 -7.72
C ASN A 90 10.16 5.12 -6.36
N ARG A 91 9.98 4.02 -5.64
CA ARG A 91 10.43 3.82 -4.26
C ARG A 91 11.77 3.08 -4.15
N SER A 92 12.47 2.88 -5.26
CA SER A 92 13.79 2.24 -5.27
C SER A 92 14.74 2.91 -4.26
N THR A 93 15.59 2.13 -3.60
CA THR A 93 16.54 2.60 -2.58
C THR A 93 17.93 2.93 -3.13
N ASP A 94 18.17 2.78 -4.45
CA ASP A 94 19.53 2.72 -5.03
C ASP A 94 20.29 4.06 -5.12
N ARG A 95 19.66 5.20 -4.82
CA ARG A 95 20.31 6.53 -4.88
C ARG A 95 20.05 7.38 -3.63
N PRO A 96 20.87 8.40 -3.35
CA PRO A 96 20.55 9.39 -2.33
C PRO A 96 19.21 10.08 -2.67
N PRO A 97 18.30 10.29 -1.70
CA PRO A 97 16.97 10.85 -1.93
C PRO A 97 16.96 12.37 -2.22
N ASP A 98 18.12 13.00 -2.41
CA ASP A 98 18.25 14.42 -2.07
C ASP A 98 18.05 15.42 -3.21
N SER A 99 18.17 15.00 -4.48
CA SER A 99 18.17 15.94 -5.60
C SER A 99 17.20 15.64 -6.74
N SER A 100 16.51 14.51 -6.79
CA SER A 100 15.56 14.21 -7.88
C SER A 100 14.40 13.37 -7.38
N THR A 101 13.23 13.60 -7.96
CA THR A 101 12.04 12.73 -7.82
C THR A 101 12.27 11.32 -8.37
N ARG A 102 13.32 11.12 -9.19
CA ARG A 102 13.55 9.95 -10.04
C ARG A 102 12.42 9.76 -11.05
N GLU A 103 12.46 8.67 -11.80
CA GLU A 103 11.41 8.32 -12.73
C GLU A 103 10.14 7.97 -11.94
N PHE A 104 9.06 8.71 -12.15
CA PHE A 104 7.73 8.39 -11.63
C PHE A 104 6.72 8.32 -12.77
N LEU A 105 5.58 7.70 -12.51
CA LEU A 105 4.50 7.60 -13.50
C LEU A 105 3.34 8.50 -13.12
N ILE A 106 2.72 9.10 -14.12
CA ILE A 106 1.57 9.99 -14.02
C ILE A 106 0.39 9.31 -14.72
N GLY A 107 -0.71 9.09 -13.98
CA GLY A 107 -2.00 8.69 -14.52
C GLY A 107 -2.88 9.92 -14.73
N THR A 108 -3.51 10.02 -15.90
CA THR A 108 -4.29 11.22 -16.27
C THR A 108 -5.80 10.97 -16.28
N LYS A 109 -6.57 12.07 -16.36
CA LYS A 109 -8.03 12.04 -16.48
C LYS A 109 -8.55 11.34 -17.74
N ASN A 110 -7.73 11.27 -18.79
CA ASN A 110 -8.13 10.73 -20.10
C ASN A 110 -7.49 9.36 -20.39
N GLY A 111 -7.05 8.62 -19.37
CA GLY A 111 -6.56 7.25 -19.53
C GLY A 111 -5.13 7.13 -20.09
N LEU A 112 -4.35 8.20 -20.06
CA LEU A 112 -2.94 8.20 -20.49
C LEU A 112 -2.00 8.01 -19.30
N ILE A 113 -0.90 7.28 -19.51
CA ILE A 113 0.22 7.14 -18.55
C ILE A 113 1.46 7.81 -19.13
N PHE A 114 2.05 8.72 -18.36
CA PHE A 114 3.32 9.36 -18.67
C PHE A 114 4.40 8.93 -17.68
N GLU A 115 5.63 8.82 -18.16
CA GLU A 115 6.83 8.80 -17.33
C GLU A 115 7.38 10.23 -17.22
N ALA A 116 7.78 10.61 -16.01
CA ALA A 116 8.35 11.91 -15.73
C ALA A 116 9.52 11.81 -14.74
N GLU A 117 10.44 12.76 -14.82
CA GLU A 117 11.47 12.98 -13.81
C GLU A 117 11.63 14.50 -13.60
N LEU A 118 11.58 14.92 -12.34
CA LEU A 118 11.79 16.29 -11.90
C LEU A 118 13.06 16.40 -11.05
N GLU A 119 13.91 17.36 -11.39
CA GLU A 119 15.12 17.71 -10.64
C GLU A 119 15.10 19.21 -10.29
N PRO A 120 15.19 19.62 -9.01
CA PRO A 120 15.30 21.03 -8.66
C PRO A 120 16.54 21.65 -9.28
N THR A 121 16.38 22.82 -9.90
CA THR A 121 17.48 23.61 -10.44
C THR A 121 17.37 25.08 -10.03
N ALA A 122 18.53 25.70 -9.78
CA ALA A 122 18.64 27.14 -9.55
C ALA A 122 19.00 27.91 -10.83
N GLU A 123 19.36 27.21 -11.90
CA GLU A 123 19.74 27.80 -13.19
C GLU A 123 18.49 28.32 -13.93
N LEU A 124 18.49 29.60 -14.33
CA LEU A 124 17.33 30.30 -14.93
C LEU A 124 16.80 29.68 -16.23
N PHE A 125 17.66 29.05 -17.03
CA PHE A 125 17.29 28.51 -18.36
C PHE A 125 17.08 27.00 -18.37
N LYS A 126 17.39 26.34 -17.26
CA LYS A 126 17.29 24.90 -17.14
C LYS A 126 15.92 24.54 -16.58
N LYS A 127 15.22 23.67 -17.30
CA LYS A 127 13.91 23.18 -16.85
C LYS A 127 14.07 22.13 -15.76
N GLU A 128 13.15 22.13 -14.82
CA GLU A 128 13.05 21.08 -13.80
C GLU A 128 12.64 19.73 -14.40
N GLU A 129 11.84 19.76 -15.48
CA GLU A 129 11.35 18.56 -16.16
C GLU A 129 12.44 17.91 -17.01
N ARG A 130 13.17 16.96 -16.43
CA ARG A 130 14.22 16.18 -17.11
C ARG A 130 13.64 15.25 -18.15
N CYS A 131 12.66 14.45 -17.75
CA CYS A 131 11.94 13.54 -18.63
C CYS A 131 10.45 13.86 -18.55
N PHE A 132 9.78 13.83 -19.71
CA PHE A 132 8.32 13.80 -19.77
C PHE A 132 7.88 13.11 -21.07
N LYS A 133 7.45 11.85 -20.98
CA LYS A 133 7.11 11.02 -22.14
C LYS A 133 5.87 10.19 -21.89
N GLN A 134 4.92 10.18 -22.83
CA GLN A 134 3.81 9.25 -22.78
C GLN A 134 4.34 7.84 -23.02
N VAL A 135 4.08 6.92 -22.09
CA VAL A 135 4.54 5.53 -22.17
C VAL A 135 3.40 4.55 -22.42
N TYR A 136 2.15 4.93 -22.13
CA TYR A 136 1.00 4.07 -22.36
C TYR A 136 -0.33 4.83 -22.48
N SER A 137 -1.33 4.18 -23.08
CA SER A 137 -2.73 4.63 -23.11
C SER A 137 -3.64 3.44 -22.87
N LEU A 138 -4.61 3.58 -21.97
CA LEU A 138 -5.62 2.55 -21.72
C LEU A 138 -6.65 2.43 -22.86
N GLY A 139 -6.65 3.35 -23.83
CA GLY A 139 -7.63 3.42 -24.93
C GLY A 139 -9.06 3.78 -24.49
N SER A 140 -9.37 3.64 -23.20
CA SER A 140 -10.58 4.16 -22.57
C SER A 140 -10.35 5.62 -22.14
N ASN A 141 -11.30 6.52 -22.44
CA ASN A 141 -11.26 7.91 -21.96
C ASN A 141 -11.68 8.02 -20.48
N MET A 142 -11.21 7.07 -19.66
CA MET A 142 -11.52 6.94 -18.25
C MET A 142 -10.34 7.43 -17.41
N PRO A 143 -10.60 8.09 -16.26
CA PRO A 143 -9.52 8.56 -15.39
C PRO A 143 -8.76 7.38 -14.79
N ILE A 144 -7.42 7.50 -14.76
CA ILE A 144 -6.57 6.59 -13.99
C ILE A 144 -6.59 7.06 -12.53
N SER A 145 -7.63 6.66 -11.79
CA SER A 145 -7.91 7.12 -10.43
C SER A 145 -6.91 6.61 -9.39
N GLY A 146 -6.14 5.56 -9.71
CA GLY A 146 -5.05 5.08 -8.88
C GLY A 146 -3.94 4.46 -9.73
N LEU A 147 -2.70 4.70 -9.32
CA LEU A 147 -1.51 4.19 -9.99
C LEU A 147 -0.47 3.84 -8.93
N ARG A 148 0.07 2.63 -9.00
CA ARG A 148 1.11 2.13 -8.11
C ARG A 148 2.17 1.40 -8.91
N MET A 149 3.44 1.54 -8.53
CA MET A 149 4.52 0.71 -9.03
C MET A 149 5.24 0.03 -7.87
N GLU A 150 5.68 -1.20 -8.08
CA GLU A 150 6.48 -1.97 -7.12
C GLU A 150 7.61 -2.71 -7.86
N GLN A 151 8.80 -2.72 -7.27
CA GLN A 151 9.97 -3.43 -7.79
C GLN A 151 9.96 -4.87 -7.27
N PHE A 152 10.27 -5.86 -8.12
CA PHE A 152 10.39 -7.24 -7.68
C PHE A 152 11.63 -7.41 -6.80
N PRO A 153 11.52 -8.05 -5.61
CA PRO A 153 12.66 -8.19 -4.69
C PRO A 153 13.83 -8.97 -5.30
N ALA A 154 13.54 -9.93 -6.19
CA ALA A 154 14.57 -10.76 -6.84
C ALA A 154 15.25 -10.08 -8.04
N SER A 155 14.77 -8.92 -8.52
CA SER A 155 15.34 -8.25 -9.69
C SER A 155 15.13 -6.74 -9.65
N LEU A 156 16.24 -6.00 -9.62
CA LEU A 156 16.24 -4.53 -9.61
C LEU A 156 15.66 -3.90 -10.89
N ARG A 157 15.50 -4.68 -11.95
CA ARG A 157 15.00 -4.19 -13.25
C ARG A 157 13.58 -4.64 -13.56
N LYS A 158 12.97 -5.44 -12.70
CA LYS A 158 11.64 -5.98 -12.95
C LYS A 158 10.64 -5.26 -12.05
N TYR A 159 9.57 -4.76 -12.65
CA TYR A 159 8.55 -3.99 -11.97
C TYR A 159 7.17 -4.55 -12.30
N VAL A 160 6.23 -4.30 -11.40
CA VAL A 160 4.81 -4.31 -11.70
C VAL A 160 4.28 -2.89 -11.57
N VAL A 161 3.49 -2.46 -12.55
CA VAL A 161 2.67 -1.24 -12.46
C VAL A 161 1.21 -1.68 -12.40
N ILE A 162 0.50 -1.19 -11.39
CA ILE A 162 -0.93 -1.43 -11.20
C ILE A 162 -1.65 -0.10 -11.42
N ALA A 163 -2.53 -0.07 -12.40
CA ALA A 163 -3.36 1.09 -12.72
C ALA A 163 -4.82 0.72 -12.52
N VAL A 164 -5.59 1.62 -11.91
CA VAL A 164 -7.04 1.45 -11.76
C VAL A 164 -7.79 2.60 -12.40
N THR A 165 -8.92 2.27 -13.02
CA THR A 165 -10.02 3.18 -13.31
C THR A 165 -11.14 2.92 -12.29
N PRO A 166 -12.27 3.64 -12.31
CA PRO A 166 -13.37 3.37 -11.39
C PRO A 166 -13.93 1.93 -11.45
N THR A 167 -13.77 1.23 -12.57
CA THR A 167 -14.33 -0.11 -12.80
C THR A 167 -13.31 -1.17 -13.18
N ARG A 168 -12.06 -0.81 -13.50
CA ARG A 168 -11.05 -1.77 -13.99
C ARG A 168 -9.73 -1.66 -13.25
N ILE A 169 -9.07 -2.80 -13.06
CA ILE A 169 -7.71 -2.92 -12.57
C ILE A 169 -6.82 -3.59 -13.63
N TYR A 170 -5.70 -2.94 -13.94
CA TYR A 170 -4.70 -3.36 -14.92
C TYR A 170 -3.39 -3.70 -14.22
N GLN A 171 -2.69 -4.72 -14.72
CA GLN A 171 -1.37 -5.12 -14.21
C GLN A 171 -0.36 -5.19 -15.36
N PHE A 172 0.72 -4.43 -15.23
CA PHE A 172 1.80 -4.37 -16.21
C PHE A 172 3.09 -4.87 -15.56
N ILE A 173 3.42 -6.14 -15.79
CA ILE A 173 4.66 -6.75 -15.32
C ILE A 173 5.70 -6.72 -16.45
N GLY A 174 6.92 -6.28 -16.15
CA GLY A 174 7.98 -6.31 -17.15
C GLY A 174 9.31 -5.76 -16.66
N SER A 175 10.30 -5.77 -17.55
CA SER A 175 11.64 -5.26 -17.27
C SER A 175 11.82 -3.84 -17.82
N VAL A 176 12.40 -2.95 -17.02
CA VAL A 176 12.75 -1.58 -17.41
C VAL A 176 14.14 -1.52 -18.04
N THR A 177 14.35 -0.52 -18.89
CA THR A 177 15.63 -0.30 -19.56
C THR A 177 16.63 0.34 -18.58
N PRO A 178 17.91 -0.10 -18.52
CA PRO A 178 18.88 0.47 -17.61
C PRO A 178 19.20 1.92 -17.97
N ASN A 179 19.30 2.78 -16.96
CA ASN A 179 19.66 4.20 -17.12
C ASN A 179 21.18 4.41 -17.36
N ASN A 180 21.94 3.35 -17.70
CA ASN A 180 23.40 3.38 -17.89
C ASN A 180 23.88 4.19 -19.11
N ALA A 181 22.97 4.89 -19.81
CA ALA A 181 23.32 5.76 -20.92
C ALA A 181 23.61 7.21 -20.48
N SER A 182 23.25 7.63 -19.26
CA SER A 182 23.44 9.02 -18.80
C SER A 182 24.91 9.46 -18.67
N GLY A 183 25.87 8.54 -18.88
CA GLY A 183 27.30 8.83 -18.93
C GLY A 183 27.92 8.84 -20.33
N MET A 184 27.16 8.54 -21.39
CA MET A 184 27.65 8.65 -22.77
C MET A 184 27.22 9.98 -23.40
N ILE A 185 28.19 10.68 -23.99
CA ILE A 185 27.99 11.89 -24.77
C ILE A 185 26.98 11.58 -25.89
N GLY A 186 25.80 12.20 -25.86
CA GLY A 186 24.73 12.02 -26.85
C GLY A 186 23.50 11.23 -26.39
N ALA A 187 23.37 10.85 -25.10
CA ALA A 187 22.12 10.31 -24.58
C ALA A 187 20.99 11.35 -24.65
N SER A 188 19.86 10.99 -25.28
CA SER A 188 18.70 11.86 -25.42
C SER A 188 18.05 12.14 -24.07
N GLU A 189 17.72 13.41 -23.79
CA GLU A 189 17.10 13.86 -22.53
C GLU A 189 15.73 13.22 -22.23
N ASP A 190 15.08 12.58 -23.22
CA ASP A 190 13.73 12.00 -23.12
C ASP A 190 13.69 10.46 -23.10
N LYS A 191 14.71 9.79 -22.57
CA LYS A 191 14.70 8.31 -22.52
C LYS A 191 13.87 7.80 -21.34
N ALA A 192 12.67 7.32 -21.63
CA ALA A 192 11.79 6.67 -20.67
C ALA A 192 12.22 5.22 -20.37
N ILE A 193 12.44 4.86 -19.10
CA ILE A 193 12.87 3.51 -18.71
C ILE A 193 11.73 2.48 -18.76
N PHE A 194 10.48 2.93 -18.57
CA PHE A 194 9.28 2.08 -18.53
C PHE A 194 8.68 1.82 -19.91
N GLU A 195 9.13 2.50 -20.97
CA GLU A 195 8.63 2.32 -22.33
C GLU A 195 8.67 0.86 -22.79
N ASN A 196 9.79 0.16 -22.52
CA ASN A 196 9.92 -1.25 -22.87
C ASN A 196 8.91 -2.13 -22.10
N LEU A 197 8.61 -1.80 -20.85
CA LEU A 197 7.61 -2.52 -20.04
C LEU A 197 6.21 -2.37 -20.65
N PHE A 198 5.80 -1.14 -20.98
CA PHE A 198 4.47 -0.85 -21.51
C PHE A 198 4.27 -1.30 -22.96
N SER A 199 5.32 -1.29 -23.79
CA SER A 199 5.24 -1.74 -25.21
C SER A 199 4.74 -3.19 -25.35
N LYS A 200 4.86 -4.01 -24.30
CA LYS A 200 4.39 -5.40 -24.27
C LYS A 200 2.88 -5.54 -24.14
N TYR A 201 2.16 -4.44 -23.86
CA TYR A 201 0.74 -4.43 -23.55
C TYR A 201 -0.09 -3.59 -24.52
N GLU A 202 0.46 -3.16 -25.66
CA GLU A 202 -0.26 -2.31 -26.63
C GLU A 202 -1.49 -3.00 -27.25
N VAL A 203 -1.43 -4.32 -27.45
CA VAL A 203 -2.48 -5.07 -28.17
C VAL A 203 -3.56 -5.61 -27.23
N ASN A 204 -3.18 -6.15 -26.07
CA ASN A 204 -4.13 -6.77 -25.14
C ASN A 204 -3.65 -6.64 -23.70
N PRO A 205 -3.90 -5.51 -23.02
CA PRO A 205 -3.67 -5.43 -21.59
C PRO A 205 -4.67 -6.32 -20.86
N GLY A 206 -4.18 -7.32 -20.13
CA GLY A 206 -5.01 -8.07 -19.20
C GLY A 206 -5.57 -7.14 -18.11
N PHE A 207 -6.89 -7.19 -17.88
CA PHE A 207 -7.54 -6.44 -16.80
C PHE A 207 -8.64 -7.26 -16.14
N SER A 208 -9.00 -6.88 -14.93
CA SER A 208 -10.21 -7.35 -14.24
C SER A 208 -11.18 -6.19 -14.10
N GLU A 209 -12.47 -6.45 -14.30
CA GLU A 209 -13.54 -5.45 -14.27
C GLU A 209 -14.56 -5.78 -13.20
N LEU A 210 -14.97 -4.77 -12.44
CA LEU A 210 -16.01 -4.85 -11.42
C LEU A 210 -17.14 -3.89 -11.80
N PRO A 211 -18.41 -4.27 -11.54
CA PRO A 211 -19.55 -3.42 -11.87
C PRO A 211 -19.63 -2.20 -10.95
N GLY A 212 -20.25 -1.13 -11.44
CA GLY A 212 -20.60 0.04 -10.65
C GLY A 212 -20.36 1.36 -11.38
N ASP A 213 -21.09 2.39 -10.99
CA ASP A 213 -21.05 3.73 -11.59
C ASP A 213 -20.48 4.78 -10.63
N LEU A 214 -19.60 4.36 -9.71
CA LEU A 214 -18.97 5.26 -8.76
C LEU A 214 -18.01 6.21 -9.53
N PRO A 215 -18.15 7.55 -9.40
CA PRO A 215 -17.35 8.47 -10.18
C PRO A 215 -15.91 8.64 -9.66
N TYR A 216 -15.59 8.01 -8.53
CA TYR A 216 -14.27 8.04 -7.90
C TYR A 216 -13.85 6.63 -7.50
N SER A 217 -12.56 6.45 -7.26
CA SER A 217 -11.98 5.19 -6.78
C SER A 217 -10.61 5.48 -6.20
N GLU A 218 -10.20 4.69 -5.21
CA GLU A 218 -8.90 4.81 -4.55
C GLU A 218 -8.18 3.47 -4.51
N LEU A 219 -6.85 3.52 -4.65
CA LEU A 219 -5.96 2.35 -4.62
C LEU A 219 -4.88 2.56 -3.57
N HIS A 220 -4.82 1.66 -2.58
CA HIS A 220 -3.90 1.73 -1.46
C HIS A 220 -3.14 0.43 -1.28
N PHE A 221 -1.88 0.54 -0.86
CA PHE A 221 -0.95 -0.58 -0.67
C PHE A 221 -0.34 -0.46 0.71
N PHE A 222 -0.25 -1.59 1.41
CA PHE A 222 0.50 -1.67 2.65
C PHE A 222 1.85 -2.35 2.40
N SER A 223 2.90 -1.72 2.91
CA SER A 223 4.26 -2.24 2.89
C SER A 223 4.78 -2.25 4.32
N PRO A 224 5.50 -3.30 4.77
CA PRO A 224 6.09 -3.30 6.09
C PRO A 224 7.23 -2.28 6.18
N TYR A 225 7.54 -1.84 7.41
CA TYR A 225 8.66 -0.96 7.76
C TYR A 225 8.62 0.46 7.15
N GLN A 226 7.44 0.94 6.74
CA GLN A 226 7.26 2.32 6.25
C GLN A 226 7.84 3.35 7.21
N ASP A 227 7.67 3.15 8.52
CA ASP A 227 8.13 4.06 9.58
C ASP A 227 9.65 4.11 9.74
N LEU A 228 10.37 3.07 9.30
CA LEU A 228 11.83 3.02 9.41
C LEU A 228 12.54 3.60 8.19
N GLN A 229 11.80 4.19 7.24
CA GLN A 229 12.31 4.63 5.93
C GLN A 229 12.96 3.49 5.11
N TYR A 230 12.86 2.24 5.56
CA TYR A 230 13.21 1.04 4.83
C TYR A 230 11.93 0.49 4.21
N GLN A 231 11.71 0.73 2.92
CA GLN A 231 10.45 0.28 2.31
C GLN A 231 10.57 -1.19 1.89
N GLY A 232 9.93 -2.07 2.66
CA GLY A 232 9.69 -3.44 2.22
C GLY A 232 8.77 -3.47 1.01
N VAL A 233 8.80 -4.58 0.28
CA VAL A 233 7.86 -4.79 -0.84
C VAL A 233 6.44 -4.87 -0.30
N ALA A 234 5.48 -4.27 -1.02
CA ALA A 234 4.08 -4.28 -0.61
C ALA A 234 3.57 -5.71 -0.36
N LYS A 235 2.74 -5.89 0.67
CA LYS A 235 2.17 -7.18 1.07
C LYS A 235 0.70 -7.31 0.74
N THR A 236 -0.06 -6.23 0.92
CA THR A 236 -1.50 -6.21 0.67
C THR A 236 -1.88 -4.94 -0.08
N PHE A 237 -3.03 -5.00 -0.73
CA PHE A 237 -3.63 -3.85 -1.42
C PHE A 237 -5.13 -3.80 -1.16
N ALA A 238 -5.71 -2.62 -1.36
CA ALA A 238 -7.13 -2.38 -1.32
C ALA A 238 -7.54 -1.39 -2.42
N TRP A 239 -8.60 -1.71 -3.14
CA TRP A 239 -9.16 -0.92 -4.22
C TRP A 239 -10.65 -0.64 -3.93
N LEU A 240 -10.97 0.63 -3.69
CA LEU A 240 -12.34 1.09 -3.47
C LEU A 240 -13.06 1.19 -4.81
N THR A 241 -14.19 0.49 -4.95
CA THR A 241 -15.03 0.47 -6.16
C THR A 241 -16.51 0.67 -5.85
N GLY A 242 -17.36 0.79 -6.88
CA GLY A 242 -18.81 0.80 -6.68
C GLY A 242 -19.36 -0.50 -6.08
N ALA A 243 -18.78 -1.65 -6.40
CA ALA A 243 -19.24 -2.97 -5.93
C ALA A 243 -18.82 -3.31 -4.48
N GLY A 244 -17.80 -2.64 -3.96
CA GLY A 244 -17.18 -2.96 -2.68
C GLY A 244 -15.68 -2.64 -2.68
N ILE A 245 -14.97 -3.14 -1.68
CA ILE A 245 -13.51 -3.02 -1.59
C ILE A 245 -12.90 -4.31 -2.11
N TYR A 246 -12.18 -4.22 -3.22
CA TYR A 246 -11.42 -5.34 -3.76
C TYR A 246 -10.02 -5.33 -3.15
N HIS A 247 -9.71 -6.31 -2.32
CA HIS A 247 -8.46 -6.36 -1.55
C HIS A 247 -7.85 -7.77 -1.54
N GLY A 248 -6.58 -7.87 -1.18
CA GLY A 248 -5.91 -9.16 -1.14
C GLY A 248 -4.41 -9.06 -0.90
N ASN A 249 -3.75 -10.21 -1.01
CA ASN A 249 -2.31 -10.31 -0.87
C ASN A 249 -1.60 -10.06 -2.19
N LEU A 250 -0.36 -9.59 -2.10
CA LEU A 250 0.54 -9.41 -3.23
C LEU A 250 1.70 -10.39 -3.10
N VAL A 251 1.96 -11.13 -4.17
CA VAL A 251 3.03 -12.12 -4.22
C VAL A 251 4.03 -11.73 -5.29
N PHE A 252 5.30 -11.63 -4.90
CA PHE A 252 6.39 -11.28 -5.80
C PHE A 252 7.38 -12.45 -5.89
N GLY A 253 7.38 -13.12 -7.02
CA GLY A 253 8.25 -14.26 -7.31
C GLY A 253 8.61 -14.31 -8.79
N SER A 254 8.25 -15.40 -9.47
CA SER A 254 8.63 -15.66 -10.86
C SER A 254 7.63 -15.16 -11.91
N GLN A 255 6.65 -14.32 -11.55
CA GLN A 255 5.60 -13.85 -12.47
C GLN A 255 6.16 -13.18 -13.73
N ASN A 256 5.72 -13.58 -14.91
CA ASN A 256 6.13 -13.05 -16.20
C ASN A 256 5.15 -12.00 -16.73
N ILE A 257 5.41 -11.50 -17.94
CA ILE A 257 4.51 -10.59 -18.66
C ILE A 257 3.14 -11.27 -18.81
N GLY A 258 2.07 -10.57 -18.42
CA GLY A 258 0.69 -11.10 -18.46
C GLY A 258 0.27 -11.93 -17.24
N ASP A 259 1.19 -12.30 -16.35
CA ASP A 259 0.85 -12.92 -15.06
C ASP A 259 0.28 -11.87 -14.09
N SER A 260 -0.20 -12.33 -12.92
CA SER A 260 -0.70 -11.46 -11.85
C SER A 260 0.12 -11.57 -10.58
N VAL A 261 0.34 -10.44 -9.91
CA VAL A 261 0.90 -10.38 -8.55
C VAL A 261 -0.19 -10.42 -7.47
N ILE A 262 -1.46 -10.25 -7.84
CA ILE A 262 -2.60 -10.29 -6.93
C ILE A 262 -2.95 -11.76 -6.66
N ASP A 263 -2.82 -12.18 -5.41
CA ASP A 263 -3.10 -13.54 -4.98
C ASP A 263 -4.33 -13.58 -4.06
N THR A 264 -5.25 -14.50 -4.36
CA THR A 264 -6.49 -14.73 -3.58
C THR A 264 -7.30 -13.45 -3.27
N PRO A 265 -7.64 -12.63 -4.28
CA PRO A 265 -8.38 -11.40 -4.03
C PRO A 265 -9.79 -11.68 -3.51
N GLN A 266 -10.28 -10.80 -2.66
CA GLN A 266 -11.62 -10.83 -2.07
C GLN A 266 -12.33 -9.51 -2.34
N LEU A 267 -13.66 -9.58 -2.44
CA LEU A 267 -14.52 -8.40 -2.54
C LEU A 267 -15.30 -8.25 -1.24
N LEU A 268 -14.89 -7.28 -0.42
CA LEU A 268 -15.55 -6.94 0.82
C LEU A 268 -16.72 -5.98 0.55
N PRO A 269 -17.98 -6.36 0.81
CA PRO A 269 -19.10 -5.44 0.73
C PRO A 269 -18.99 -4.34 1.79
N TYR A 270 -19.53 -3.15 1.49
CA TYR A 270 -19.53 -2.06 2.45
C TYR A 270 -20.38 -2.38 3.68
N PRO A 271 -19.91 -2.07 4.90
CA PRO A 271 -20.68 -2.32 6.11
C PRO A 271 -22.01 -1.55 6.08
N ALA A 272 -23.11 -2.26 6.30
CA ALA A 272 -24.42 -1.66 6.40
C ALA A 272 -24.49 -0.68 7.59
N THR A 273 -25.06 0.50 7.37
CA THR A 273 -25.35 1.43 8.46
C THR A 273 -26.82 1.28 8.81
N ARG A 274 -27.11 0.86 10.05
CA ARG A 274 -28.50 0.88 10.55
C ARG A 274 -28.96 2.33 10.63
N GLN A 275 -29.89 2.71 9.77
CA GLN A 275 -30.64 3.96 9.90
C GLN A 275 -31.89 3.70 10.74
N GLU A 276 -32.41 4.73 11.42
CA GLU A 276 -33.61 4.62 12.28
C GLU A 276 -34.88 4.27 11.48
N SER A 277 -34.90 4.55 10.18
CA SER A 277 -35.86 3.98 9.24
C SER A 277 -35.34 2.62 8.77
N ASP A 278 -36.13 1.55 8.90
CA ASP A 278 -35.86 0.12 8.65
C ASP A 278 -35.13 -0.28 7.34
N MET A 279 -34.71 0.65 6.50
CA MET A 279 -33.85 0.42 5.34
C MET A 279 -32.37 0.53 5.70
N SER A 280 -31.71 -0.61 5.92
CA SER A 280 -30.26 -0.68 5.98
C SER A 280 -29.65 -0.52 4.59
N ALA A 281 -29.27 0.71 4.21
CA ALA A 281 -28.49 0.94 3.00
C ALA A 281 -26.99 0.95 3.35
N ALA A 282 -26.17 0.25 2.54
CA ALA A 282 -24.73 0.34 2.63
C ALA A 282 -24.29 1.69 2.03
N GLU A 283 -23.68 2.54 2.86
CA GLU A 283 -23.04 3.77 2.39
C GLU A 283 -21.67 3.42 1.78
N ILE A 284 -21.29 4.09 0.70
CA ILE A 284 -19.97 3.96 0.08
C ILE A 284 -19.03 4.98 0.75
N PRO A 285 -17.84 4.57 1.25
CA PRO A 285 -16.86 5.49 1.81
C PRO A 285 -16.38 6.52 0.77
N ILE A 286 -16.04 7.72 1.23
CA ILE A 286 -15.48 8.79 0.39
C ILE A 286 -13.99 8.58 0.17
N ALA A 287 -13.30 8.00 1.16
CA ALA A 287 -11.87 7.68 1.09
C ALA A 287 -11.58 6.42 1.91
N ILE A 288 -10.45 5.79 1.61
CA ILE A 288 -9.94 4.64 2.37
C ILE A 288 -8.48 4.84 2.75
N ALA A 289 -8.05 4.17 3.82
CA ALA A 289 -6.66 3.95 4.12
C ALA A 289 -6.44 2.49 4.52
N LEU A 290 -5.21 2.01 4.36
CA LEU A 290 -4.84 0.62 4.59
C LEU A 290 -3.70 0.54 5.60
N THR A 291 -3.94 -0.18 6.70
CA THR A 291 -2.90 -0.55 7.68
C THR A 291 -2.51 -2.02 7.48
N GLU A 292 -1.69 -2.58 8.38
CA GLU A 292 -1.29 -3.99 8.25
C GLU A 292 -2.49 -4.93 8.37
N PHE A 293 -3.43 -4.64 9.28
CA PHE A 293 -4.56 -5.52 9.58
C PHE A 293 -5.93 -4.89 9.37
N HIS A 294 -6.04 -3.61 9.02
CA HIS A 294 -7.32 -2.91 8.94
C HIS A 294 -7.49 -2.08 7.66
N LEU A 295 -8.74 -2.02 7.21
CA LEU A 295 -9.25 -1.05 6.26
C LEU A 295 -9.89 0.09 7.05
N ILE A 296 -9.38 1.31 6.89
CA ILE A 296 -9.96 2.51 7.49
C ILE A 296 -10.86 3.15 6.45
N LEU A 297 -12.14 3.29 6.77
CA LEU A 297 -13.19 3.78 5.89
C LEU A 297 -13.66 5.14 6.38
N LEU A 298 -13.48 6.18 5.54
CA LEU A 298 -13.97 7.52 5.83
C LEU A 298 -15.33 7.74 5.16
N TYR A 299 -16.33 8.09 5.96
CA TYR A 299 -17.64 8.51 5.51
C TYR A 299 -17.86 9.99 5.81
N LYS A 300 -18.99 10.55 5.36
CA LYS A 300 -19.30 11.97 5.60
C LYS A 300 -19.22 12.36 7.07
N LYS A 301 -19.69 11.52 7.99
CA LYS A 301 -19.81 11.87 9.42
C LYS A 301 -19.17 10.84 10.35
N ARG A 302 -18.42 9.87 9.83
CA ARG A 302 -17.85 8.79 10.64
C ARG A 302 -16.60 8.19 10.04
N VAL A 303 -15.82 7.57 10.89
CA VAL A 303 -14.68 6.73 10.52
C VAL A 303 -14.94 5.33 11.04
N ARG A 304 -14.69 4.33 10.21
CA ARG A 304 -14.76 2.91 10.60
C ARG A 304 -13.44 2.22 10.35
N ALA A 305 -13.06 1.27 11.19
CA ALA A 305 -11.98 0.33 10.92
C ALA A 305 -12.54 -1.08 10.80
N VAL A 306 -12.28 -1.73 9.67
CA VAL A 306 -12.67 -3.12 9.40
C VAL A 306 -11.42 -3.99 9.41
N ASN A 307 -11.43 -5.07 10.19
CA ASN A 307 -10.32 -6.00 10.27
C ASN A 307 -10.26 -6.89 9.02
N GLN A 308 -9.12 -6.92 8.34
CA GLN A 308 -8.92 -7.65 7.08
C GLN A 308 -8.87 -9.17 7.24
N LEU A 309 -8.71 -9.68 8.47
CA LEU A 309 -8.64 -11.11 8.73
C LEU A 309 -10.03 -11.72 8.97
N ASN A 310 -11.00 -10.96 9.48
CA ASN A 310 -12.31 -11.51 9.83
C ASN A 310 -13.50 -10.62 9.45
N ASP A 311 -13.25 -9.53 8.74
CA ASP A 311 -14.22 -8.56 8.23
C ASP A 311 -15.05 -7.85 9.31
N GLN A 312 -14.63 -7.92 10.57
CA GLN A 312 -15.34 -7.28 11.68
C GLN A 312 -15.00 -5.79 11.78
N ILE A 313 -16.01 -4.99 12.09
CA ILE A 313 -15.82 -3.59 12.46
C ILE A 313 -15.26 -3.55 13.89
N VAL A 314 -14.03 -3.07 14.03
CA VAL A 314 -13.35 -2.95 15.34
C VAL A 314 -13.36 -1.52 15.88
N PHE A 315 -13.75 -0.55 15.05
CA PHE A 315 -13.87 0.86 15.38
C PHE A 315 -14.98 1.51 14.53
N ASP A 316 -15.87 2.30 15.14
CA ASP A 316 -16.92 3.08 14.47
C ASP A 316 -17.19 4.34 15.32
N GLU A 317 -16.70 5.49 14.86
CA GLU A 317 -16.78 6.76 15.59
C GLU A 317 -17.36 7.87 14.70
N LEU A 318 -18.19 8.73 15.29
CA LEU A 318 -18.69 9.93 14.61
C LEU A 318 -17.61 11.01 14.62
N ILE A 319 -17.41 11.67 13.48
CA ILE A 319 -16.46 12.78 13.35
C ILE A 319 -17.18 14.08 12.96
N PRO A 320 -16.83 15.23 13.57
CA PRO A 320 -17.34 16.52 13.14
C PRO A 320 -16.69 16.96 11.82
N LEU A 321 -17.41 17.76 11.04
CA LEU A 321 -17.06 18.06 9.65
C LEU A 321 -15.97 19.13 9.46
N TRP A 322 -15.57 19.87 10.49
CA TRP A 322 -14.84 21.14 10.36
C TRP A 322 -13.48 21.16 11.09
N SER A 323 -12.85 20.00 11.29
CA SER A 323 -11.60 19.91 12.03
C SER A 323 -10.64 18.90 11.41
N LEU A 324 -9.35 19.14 11.63
CA LEU A 324 -8.30 18.19 11.29
C LEU A 324 -8.18 17.16 12.42
N PHE A 325 -8.20 15.88 12.05
CA PHE A 325 -8.05 14.77 12.98
C PHE A 325 -6.84 13.92 12.61
N GLU A 326 -6.17 13.42 13.64
CA GLU A 326 -5.19 12.36 13.52
C GLU A 326 -5.80 11.06 14.04
N LEU A 327 -5.74 10.00 13.24
CA LEU A 327 -6.13 8.66 13.66
C LEU A 327 -4.90 7.92 14.16
N VAL A 328 -4.76 7.80 15.49
CA VAL A 328 -3.64 7.11 16.12
C VAL A 328 -3.99 5.63 16.34
N VAL A 329 -3.33 4.76 15.58
CA VAL A 329 -3.48 3.31 15.72
C VAL A 329 -2.51 2.80 16.80
N THR A 330 -3.01 2.14 17.85
CA THR A 330 -2.18 1.61 18.93
C THR A 330 -2.42 0.12 19.14
N LYS A 331 -1.33 -0.65 19.33
CA LYS A 331 -1.36 -2.11 19.58
C LYS A 331 -2.24 -2.87 18.56
N GLU A 332 -2.10 -2.52 17.27
CA GLU A 332 -2.90 -3.08 16.17
C GLU A 332 -2.89 -4.61 16.14
N ASP A 333 -1.75 -5.21 16.46
CA ASP A 333 -1.51 -6.65 16.37
C ASP A 333 -1.84 -7.44 17.66
N ARG A 334 -2.42 -6.78 18.67
CA ARG A 334 -2.66 -7.36 20.00
C ARG A 334 -3.41 -8.69 19.96
N ASP A 335 -4.47 -8.74 19.14
CA ASP A 335 -5.39 -9.88 19.06
C ASP A 335 -5.17 -10.72 17.77
N VAL A 336 -4.23 -10.32 16.91
CA VAL A 336 -3.97 -10.96 15.61
C VAL A 336 -3.56 -12.43 15.73
N TRP A 337 -2.78 -12.79 16.77
CA TRP A 337 -2.39 -14.18 17.00
C TRP A 337 -3.60 -15.11 17.21
N THR A 338 -4.67 -14.62 17.85
CA THR A 338 -5.90 -15.41 18.05
C THR A 338 -6.65 -15.62 16.75
N LEU A 339 -6.72 -14.60 15.89
CA LEU A 339 -7.36 -14.68 14.58
C LEU A 339 -6.65 -15.70 13.67
N TYR A 340 -5.31 -15.68 13.65
CA TYR A 340 -4.55 -16.69 12.91
C TYR A 340 -4.71 -18.10 13.47
N LEU A 341 -4.81 -18.22 14.79
CA LEU A 341 -5.02 -19.48 15.48
C LEU A 341 -6.41 -20.08 15.14
N GLU A 342 -7.46 -19.27 15.12
CA GLU A 342 -8.81 -19.67 14.70
C GLU A 342 -8.83 -20.16 13.24
N LYS A 343 -8.03 -19.53 12.38
CA LYS A 343 -7.80 -19.96 10.99
C LYS A 343 -6.87 -21.17 10.85
N LYS A 344 -6.39 -21.76 11.95
CA LYS A 344 -5.40 -22.86 11.98
C LYS A 344 -4.07 -22.53 11.27
N GLN A 345 -3.76 -21.24 11.14
CA GLN A 345 -2.48 -20.76 10.61
C GLN A 345 -1.48 -20.62 11.76
N TYR A 346 -1.04 -21.74 12.31
CA TYR A 346 -0.24 -21.78 13.55
C TYR A 346 1.10 -21.04 13.43
N ASP A 347 1.77 -21.12 12.28
CA ASP A 347 3.06 -20.43 12.09
C ASP A 347 2.89 -18.91 12.16
N MET A 348 1.85 -18.37 11.52
CA MET A 348 1.50 -16.95 11.61
C MET A 348 1.08 -16.58 13.04
N ALA A 349 0.25 -17.40 13.70
CA ALA A 349 -0.15 -17.17 15.08
C ALA A 349 1.08 -17.07 16.01
N LEU A 350 2.05 -17.97 15.87
CA LEU A 350 3.29 -17.95 16.66
C LEU A 350 4.11 -16.67 16.45
N GLN A 351 4.16 -16.12 15.24
CA GLN A 351 4.87 -14.87 14.95
C GLN A 351 4.30 -13.67 15.71
N TYR A 352 2.98 -13.65 15.94
CA TYR A 352 2.29 -12.54 16.63
C TYR A 352 2.14 -12.75 18.14
N THR A 353 2.60 -13.87 18.69
CA THR A 353 2.60 -14.07 20.15
C THR A 353 3.58 -13.12 20.84
N LYS A 354 3.12 -12.41 21.87
CA LYS A 354 3.90 -11.42 22.63
C LYS A 354 4.47 -11.95 23.93
N ASN A 355 3.93 -13.07 24.45
CA ASN A 355 4.36 -13.66 25.71
C ASN A 355 4.33 -15.19 25.68
N ALA A 356 4.95 -15.80 26.70
CA ALA A 356 5.07 -17.25 26.81
C ALA A 356 3.72 -17.97 26.90
N ALA A 357 2.71 -17.37 27.55
CA ALA A 357 1.39 -17.97 27.70
C ALA A 357 0.63 -18.04 26.35
N GLN A 358 0.70 -16.98 25.55
CA GLN A 358 0.12 -16.97 24.20
C GLN A 358 0.82 -17.99 23.30
N ARG A 359 2.16 -18.02 23.33
CA ARG A 359 2.96 -18.99 22.58
C ARG A 359 2.61 -20.42 22.97
N ASP A 360 2.48 -20.68 24.26
CA ASP A 360 2.10 -21.98 24.79
C ASP A 360 0.71 -22.42 24.32
N ARG A 361 -0.26 -21.50 24.35
CA ARG A 361 -1.62 -21.76 23.86
C ARG A 361 -1.62 -22.18 22.40
N VAL A 362 -0.87 -21.48 21.54
CA VAL A 362 -0.73 -21.80 20.11
C VAL A 362 -0.06 -23.16 19.92
N LEU A 363 1.05 -23.43 20.60
CA LEU A 363 1.77 -24.71 20.51
C LEU A 363 0.91 -25.90 20.96
N THR A 364 0.17 -25.73 22.05
CA THR A 364 -0.73 -26.76 22.58
C THR A 364 -1.85 -27.08 21.60
N LEU A 365 -2.46 -26.07 20.98
CA LEU A 365 -3.51 -26.27 19.98
C LEU A 365 -2.95 -26.86 18.68
N GLN A 366 -1.77 -26.43 18.23
CA GLN A 366 -1.07 -27.02 17.09
C GLN A 366 -0.76 -28.49 17.33
N ALA A 367 -0.27 -28.84 18.52
CA ALA A 367 0.01 -30.21 18.91
C ALA A 367 -1.26 -31.08 18.91
N ASN A 368 -2.34 -30.60 19.52
CA ASN A 368 -3.64 -31.27 19.51
C ASN A 368 -4.19 -31.43 18.07
N HIS A 369 -4.01 -30.43 17.21
CA HIS A 369 -4.44 -30.51 15.81
C HIS A 369 -3.69 -31.60 15.05
N HIS A 370 -2.36 -31.64 15.16
CA HIS A 370 -1.57 -32.72 14.56
C HIS A 370 -1.93 -34.09 15.12
N PHE A 371 -2.21 -34.18 16.42
CA PHE A 371 -2.68 -35.41 17.06
C PHE A 371 -3.99 -35.89 16.43
N SER A 372 -4.98 -35.01 16.28
CA SER A 372 -6.28 -35.32 15.68
C SER A 372 -6.22 -35.76 14.21
N GLN A 373 -5.11 -35.48 13.53
CA GLN A 373 -4.85 -35.88 12.14
C GLN A 373 -3.96 -37.12 12.01
N GLY A 374 -3.67 -37.82 13.11
CA GLY A 374 -2.79 -38.99 13.14
C GLY A 374 -1.31 -38.66 12.95
N ARG A 375 -0.91 -37.38 13.00
CA ARG A 375 0.48 -36.94 12.84
C ARG A 375 1.18 -36.93 14.20
N PHE A 376 1.24 -38.10 14.84
CA PHE A 376 1.63 -38.25 16.24
C PHE A 376 3.06 -37.80 16.54
N THR A 377 4.04 -38.12 15.69
CA THR A 377 5.43 -37.68 15.87
C THR A 377 5.59 -36.16 15.83
N LEU A 378 4.83 -35.49 14.96
CA LEU A 378 4.86 -34.03 14.86
C LEU A 378 4.13 -33.39 16.06
N SER A 379 2.99 -33.96 16.45
CA SER A 379 2.28 -33.58 17.67
C SER A 379 3.19 -33.67 18.91
N ALA A 380 3.92 -34.77 19.07
CA ALA A 380 4.87 -34.99 20.16
C ALA A 380 5.95 -33.88 20.24
N LYS A 381 6.49 -33.46 19.09
CA LYS A 381 7.49 -32.37 19.03
C LYS A 381 6.91 -31.03 19.50
N TYR A 382 5.65 -30.74 19.18
CA TYR A 382 5.00 -29.49 19.61
C TYR A 382 4.56 -29.55 21.08
N PHE A 383 4.00 -30.68 21.55
CA PHE A 383 3.70 -30.86 22.97
C PHE A 383 4.94 -30.73 23.84
N ALA A 384 6.09 -31.27 23.40
CA ALA A 384 7.35 -31.12 24.13
C ALA A 384 7.79 -29.65 24.28
N GLN A 385 7.32 -28.78 23.38
CA GLN A 385 7.59 -27.35 23.43
C GLN A 385 6.58 -26.57 24.26
N SER A 386 5.43 -27.16 24.59
CA SER A 386 4.38 -26.59 25.41
C SER A 386 4.55 -26.86 26.92
N THR A 387 3.69 -26.23 27.70
CA THR A 387 3.50 -26.36 29.15
C THR A 387 2.34 -27.30 29.50
N ALA A 388 1.76 -27.99 28.51
CA ALA A 388 0.74 -29.02 28.73
C ALA A 388 1.21 -30.06 29.77
N PRO A 389 0.32 -30.53 30.66
CA PRO A 389 0.68 -31.47 31.72
C PRO A 389 1.32 -32.74 31.15
N PHE A 390 2.42 -33.17 31.77
CA PHE A 390 3.21 -34.30 31.28
C PHE A 390 2.37 -35.57 31.18
N GLU A 391 1.61 -35.85 32.22
CA GLU A 391 0.77 -37.03 32.40
C GLU A 391 -0.32 -37.07 31.33
N GLU A 392 -0.97 -35.92 31.05
CA GLU A 392 -2.01 -35.81 30.02
C GLU A 392 -1.45 -36.14 28.64
N VAL A 393 -0.28 -35.57 28.30
CA VAL A 393 0.34 -35.79 26.98
C VAL A 393 0.84 -37.23 26.84
N ALA A 394 1.46 -37.79 27.88
CA ALA A 394 1.95 -39.16 27.86
C ALA A 394 0.78 -40.15 27.69
N LEU A 395 -0.31 -39.94 28.44
CA LEU A 395 -1.51 -40.78 28.35
C LEU A 395 -2.12 -40.76 26.96
N LYS A 396 -2.23 -39.58 26.31
CA LYS A 396 -2.73 -39.45 24.92
C LYS A 396 -2.00 -40.38 23.96
N PHE A 397 -0.67 -40.45 24.00
CA PHE A 397 0.09 -41.32 23.08
C PHE A 397 -0.01 -42.81 23.46
N VAL A 398 -0.10 -43.14 24.75
CA VAL A 398 -0.29 -44.52 25.21
C VAL A 398 -1.65 -45.06 24.77
N GLU A 399 -2.72 -44.27 24.88
CA GLU A 399 -4.08 -44.66 24.50
C GLU A 399 -4.22 -44.93 22.98
N GLN A 400 -3.35 -44.34 22.16
CA GLN A 400 -3.29 -44.60 20.71
C GLN A 400 -2.26 -45.68 20.32
N ASP A 401 -1.58 -46.32 21.29
CA ASP A 401 -0.45 -47.25 21.10
C ASP A 401 0.73 -46.65 20.28
N GLU A 402 0.91 -45.33 20.35
CA GLU A 402 1.88 -44.57 19.56
C GLU A 402 3.22 -44.40 20.32
N ARG A 403 3.95 -45.53 20.45
CA ARG A 403 5.20 -45.60 21.24
C ARG A 403 6.32 -44.73 20.69
N ASP A 404 6.44 -44.59 19.38
CA ASP A 404 7.48 -43.78 18.74
C ASP A 404 7.26 -42.28 18.95
N ALA A 405 6.00 -41.84 18.89
CA ALA A 405 5.63 -40.47 19.21
C ALA A 405 5.86 -40.17 20.69
N LEU A 406 5.48 -41.09 21.59
CA LEU A 406 5.79 -40.96 23.03
C LEU A 406 7.30 -40.85 23.27
N ARG A 407 8.11 -41.73 22.67
CA ARG A 407 9.57 -41.67 22.76
C ARG A 407 10.11 -40.32 22.28
N THR A 408 9.59 -39.81 21.15
CA THR A 408 9.96 -38.50 20.60
C THR A 408 9.65 -37.37 21.57
N TYR A 409 8.46 -37.38 22.19
CA TYR A 409 8.04 -36.40 23.20
C TYR A 409 8.99 -36.42 24.40
N LEU A 410 9.26 -37.60 24.97
CA LEU A 410 10.12 -37.78 26.14
C LEU A 410 11.55 -37.30 25.88
N LEU A 411 12.15 -37.72 24.76
CA LEU A 411 13.51 -37.30 24.39
C LEU A 411 13.59 -35.78 24.22
N THR A 412 12.62 -35.17 23.55
CA THR A 412 12.58 -33.72 23.32
C THR A 412 12.42 -32.94 24.63
N LYS A 413 11.59 -33.41 25.57
CA LYS A 413 11.45 -32.80 26.91
C LYS A 413 12.75 -32.92 27.73
N VAL A 414 13.39 -34.09 27.73
CA VAL A 414 14.66 -34.31 28.44
C VAL A 414 15.77 -33.40 27.90
N ASP A 415 15.89 -33.28 26.57
CA ASP A 415 16.90 -32.42 25.96
C ASP A 415 16.67 -30.93 26.27
N LYS A 416 15.41 -30.51 26.45
CA LYS A 416 15.09 -29.15 26.94
C LYS A 416 15.50 -28.95 28.40
N LEU A 417 15.22 -29.92 29.27
CA LEU A 417 15.55 -29.83 30.69
C LEU A 417 17.07 -29.80 30.93
N LYS A 418 17.87 -30.42 30.07
CA LYS A 418 19.35 -30.39 30.14
C LYS A 418 19.97 -29.04 29.72
N LYS A 419 19.19 -28.17 29.06
CA LYS A 419 19.65 -26.88 28.53
C LYS A 419 19.25 -25.68 29.41
N VAL A 420 18.48 -25.94 30.47
CA VAL A 420 18.14 -24.99 31.54
C VAL A 420 19.07 -25.28 32.70
#